data_AF-A0A2A9JWA3-F1
#
_entry.id   AF-A0A2A9JWA3-F1
#
_cell.length_a   1.000
_cell.length_b   1.000
_cell.length_c   1.000
_cell.angle_alpha   90.00
_cell.angle_beta   90.00
_cell.angle_gamma   90.00
#
_symmetry.space_group_name_H-M   'P 1'
#
loop_
_entity.id
_entity.type
_entity.pdbx_description
1 polymer ?
#
loop_
_entity_poly.entity_id
_entity_poly.type
_entity_poly.pdbx_seq_one_letter_code
_entity_poly.pdbx_strand_id
1 'polypeptide(L)' 'MFPRPEKQDSGKYAACFTIQSGKDGAGEIRYTRTAPSNEFETEDEALAYALDFAGDWIDQNPI' A
#
# COMPACT_ATOMS: atom_id res chain seq x y z
N MET A 1 4.36 -2.51 6.85
CA MET A 1 3.96 -1.52 5.82
C MET A 1 2.97 -0.55 6.43
N PHE A 2 2.74 0.60 5.79
CA PHE A 2 1.79 1.62 6.22
C PHE A 2 0.77 1.83 5.10
N PRO A 3 -0.40 1.20 5.17
CA PRO A 3 -1.47 1.41 4.20
C PRO A 3 -2.11 2.78 4.42
N ARG A 4 -2.46 3.43 3.31
CA ARG A 4 -3.18 4.69 3.29
C ARG A 4 -4.08 4.72 2.05
N PRO A 5 -5.16 3.92 2.00
CA PRO A 5 -6.12 4.00 0.90
C PRO A 5 -6.55 5.44 0.67
N GLU A 6 -6.68 5.84 -0.60
CA GLU A 6 -6.99 7.23 -0.96
C GLU A 6 -8.24 7.26 -1.84
N LYS A 7 -9.27 7.99 -1.40
CA LYS A 7 -10.47 8.19 -2.19
C LYS A 7 -10.18 9.13 -3.36
N GLN A 8 -10.49 8.67 -4.56
CA GLN A 8 -10.28 9.38 -5.81
C GLN A 8 -11.49 10.25 -6.18
N ASP A 9 -11.30 11.19 -7.11
CA ASP A 9 -12.37 12.05 -7.64
C ASP A 9 -13.50 11.24 -8.32
N SER A 10 -13.19 10.02 -8.76
CA SER A 10 -14.15 9.05 -9.30
C SER A 10 -15.13 8.51 -8.24
N GLY A 11 -14.87 8.75 -6.95
CA GLY A 11 -15.60 8.18 -5.82
C GLY A 11 -15.08 6.82 -5.35
N LYS A 12 -14.17 6.20 -6.11
CA LYS A 12 -13.50 4.93 -5.82
C LYS A 12 -12.29 5.13 -4.91
N TYR A 13 -11.66 4.04 -4.48
CA TYR A 13 -10.46 4.05 -3.63
C TYR A 13 -9.24 3.54 -4.39
N ALA A 14 -8.09 4.16 -4.18
CA ALA A 14 -6.80 3.69 -4.65
C ALA A 14 -6.01 3.04 -3.50
N ALA A 15 -5.36 1.91 -3.78
CA ALA A 15 -4.58 1.16 -2.80
C ALA A 15 -3.17 1.76 -2.64
N CYS A 16 -3.08 2.90 -1.94
CA CYS A 16 -1.83 3.59 -1.66
C CYS A 16 -1.22 3.10 -0.33
N PHE A 17 0.11 2.96 -0.30
CA PHE A 17 0.83 2.49 0.89
C PHE A 17 2.34 2.75 0.79
N THR A 18 3.04 2.60 1.91
CA THR A 18 4.51 2.67 1.99
C THR A 18 5.06 1.47 2.72
N ILE A 19 6.15 0.89 2.21
CA ILE A 19 6.94 -0.17 2.87
C ILE A 19 8.23 0.46 3.39
N GLN A 20 8.52 0.26 4.66
CA GLN A 20 9.72 0.75 5.33
C GLN A 20 10.48 -0.45 5.92
N SER A 21 11.81 -0.36 5.97
CA SER A 21 12.64 -1.31 6.72
C SER A 21 12.60 -0.98 8.23
N GLY A 22 13.10 -1.89 9.06
CA GLY A 22 13.18 -1.69 10.52
C GLY A 22 11.86 -1.92 11.27
N LYS A 23 11.95 -1.94 12.61
CA LYS A 23 10.77 -2.03 13.48
C LYS A 23 10.09 -0.67 13.61
N ASP A 24 8.76 -0.70 13.74
CA ASP A 24 7.94 0.44 14.15
C ASP A 24 7.97 1.67 13.22
N GLY A 25 8.33 1.50 11.93
CA GLY A 25 8.32 2.61 10.95
C GLY A 25 9.45 3.62 11.12
N ALA A 26 10.50 3.26 11.85
CA ALA A 26 11.67 4.09 12.06
C ALA A 26 12.78 3.89 11.02
N GLY A 27 12.63 2.95 10.08
CA GLY A 27 13.64 2.67 9.07
C GLY A 27 13.38 3.33 7.72
N GLU A 28 14.20 2.95 6.75
CA GLU A 28 14.25 3.55 5.43
C GLU A 28 12.97 3.22 4.63
N ILE A 29 12.46 4.18 3.85
CA ILE A 29 11.42 3.89 2.86
C ILE A 29 12.01 3.03 1.75
N ARG A 30 11.45 1.84 1.57
CA ARG A 30 11.89 0.85 0.57
C ARG A 30 11.02 0.84 -0.67
N TYR A 31 9.73 1.15 -0.49
CA TYR A 31 8.76 1.22 -1.58
C TYR A 31 7.62 2.16 -1.21
N THR A 32 7.14 2.93 -2.18
CA THR A 32 5.98 3.80 -2.03
C THR A 32 5.07 3.66 -3.24
N ARG A 33 3.78 3.51 -2.98
CA ARG A 33 2.71 3.52 -3.98
C ARG A 33 1.73 4.62 -3.63
N THR A 34 1.75 5.71 -4.39
CA THR A 34 1.01 6.95 -4.08
C THR A 34 -0.25 7.16 -4.90
N ALA A 35 -0.34 6.63 -6.11
CA ALA A 35 -1.50 6.79 -6.99
C ALA A 35 -1.53 5.67 -8.04
N PRO A 36 -1.87 4.44 -7.66
CA PRO A 36 -2.00 3.35 -8.62
C PRO A 36 -3.21 3.57 -9.54
N SER A 37 -3.11 3.08 -10.78
CA SER A 37 -4.23 3.06 -11.73
C SER A 37 -5.38 2.16 -11.33
N ASN A 38 -5.16 1.25 -10.36
CA ASN A 38 -6.16 0.32 -9.89
C ASN A 38 -7.06 1.03 -8.88
N GLU A 39 -8.34 1.09 -9.22
CA GLU A 39 -9.40 1.64 -8.37
C GLU A 39 -10.29 0.51 -7.84
N PHE A 40 -10.73 0.65 -6.59
CA PHE A 40 -11.56 -0.29 -5.85
C PHE A 40 -12.86 0.39 -5.43
N GLU A 41 -13.94 -0.37 -5.34
CA GLU A 41 -15.26 0.19 -5.00
C GLU A 41 -15.31 0.61 -3.52
N THR A 42 -14.55 -0.09 -2.67
CA THR A 42 -14.52 0.17 -1.21
C THR A 42 -13.10 0.38 -0.68
N GLU A 43 -13.02 1.04 0.48
CA GLU A 43 -11.75 1.22 1.20
C GLU A 43 -11.16 -0.12 1.64
N ASP A 44 -12.00 -1.06 2.08
CA ASP A 44 -11.58 -2.39 2.54
C ASP A 44 -10.97 -3.23 1.41
N GLU A 45 -11.51 -3.15 0.19
CA GLU A 45 -10.93 -3.79 -0.99
C GLU A 45 -9.55 -3.21 -1.33
N ALA A 46 -9.41 -1.87 -1.31
CA ALA A 46 -8.14 -1.21 -1.53
C ALA A 46 -7.11 -1.58 -0.45
N LEU A 47 -7.54 -1.70 0.80
CA LEU A 47 -6.70 -2.11 1.92
C LEU A 47 -6.26 -3.57 1.78
N ALA A 48 -7.18 -4.48 1.48
CA ALA A 48 -6.88 -5.90 1.27
C ALA A 48 -5.84 -6.09 0.15
N TYR A 49 -6.03 -5.40 -0.98
CA TYR A 49 -5.07 -5.41 -2.07
C TYR A 49 -3.69 -4.87 -1.64
N ALA A 50 -3.66 -3.76 -0.89
CA ALA A 50 -2.40 -3.17 -0.42
C ALA A 50 -1.63 -4.13 0.49
N LEU A 51 -2.32 -4.86 1.37
CA LEU A 51 -1.72 -5.83 2.29
C LEU A 51 -1.16 -7.04 1.54
N ASP A 52 -1.93 -7.60 0.60
CA ASP A 52 -1.53 -8.74 -0.22
C ASP A 52 -0.29 -8.42 -1.06
N PHE A 53 -0.35 -7.31 -1.82
CA PHE A 53 0.78 -6.84 -2.61
C PHE A 53 2.02 -6.58 -1.75
N ALA A 54 1.85 -5.94 -0.60
CA ALA A 54 2.98 -5.64 0.27
C ALA A 54 3.63 -6.91 0.83
N GLY A 55 2.85 -7.95 1.13
CA GLY A 55 3.36 -9.27 1.51
C GLY A 55 4.24 -9.87 0.43
N ASP A 56 3.69 -10.00 -0.78
CA ASP A 56 4.43 -10.53 -1.94
C ASP A 56 5.71 -9.75 -2.23
N TRP A 57 5.64 -8.42 -2.13
CA TRP A 57 6.78 -7.55 -2.37
C TRP A 57 7.87 -7.77 -1.31
N ILE A 58 7.51 -7.88 -0.03
CA ILE A 58 8.44 -8.11 1.08
C ILE A 58 9.12 -9.48 0.94
N ASP A 59 8.37 -10.51 0.57
CA ASP A 59 8.92 -11.86 0.36
C ASP A 59 9.95 -11.89 -0.78
N GLN A 60 9.74 -11.09 -1.83
CA GLN A 60 10.66 -10.96 -2.96
C GLN A 60 11.83 -9.99 -2.68
N ASN A 61 11.67 -9.09 -1.72
CA ASN A 61 12.64 -8.05 -1.38
C ASN A 61 12.90 -8.04 0.14
N PRO A 62 13.70 -9.01 0.63
CA PRO A 62 13.98 -9.10 2.06
C PRO A 62 14.56 -7.78 2.58
N ILE A 63 13.97 -7.29 3.67
CA ILE A 63 14.23 -6.00 4.31
C ILE A 63 14.97 -6.14 5.63
#